data_AF-A0A368Q437-F1
#
_entry.id   AF-A0A368Q437-F1
#
_cell.length_a   1.000
_cell.length_b   1.000
_cell.length_c   1.000
_cell.angle_alpha   90.00
_cell.angle_beta   90.00
_cell.angle_gamma   90.00
#
_symmetry.space_group_name_H-M   'P 1'
#
loop_
_entity.id
_entity.type
_entity.pdbx_description
1 polymer ?
#
loop_
_entity_poly.entity_id
_entity_poly.type
_entity_poly.pdbx_seq_one_letter_code
_entity_poly.pdbx_strand_id
1 'polypeptide(L)'
;MSRGRDPLALSQVIGDVLDPFVKSATMRINYGDKEITNGTGLRASAVLNAPHVEIEGHDQTKLYTLVMVDPDAPSPSKPEYREYLQWLVTDIPEARDVRFG
;
A
#
# COMPACT_ATOMS: atom_id res chain seq x y z
N MET A 1 -24.22 -7.03 -3.08
CA MET A 1 -22.95 -6.31 -2.82
C MET A 1 -23.08 -4.93 -3.44
N SER A 2 -23.04 -3.88 -2.63
CA SER A 2 -23.19 -2.50 -3.10
C SER A 2 -22.19 -2.21 -4.22
N ARG A 3 -22.66 -1.78 -5.39
CA ARG A 3 -21.83 -1.34 -6.53
C ARG A 3 -21.19 0.03 -6.23
N GLY A 4 -20.46 0.14 -5.12
CA GLY A 4 -19.55 1.25 -4.89
C GLY A 4 -18.41 1.16 -5.90
N ARG A 5 -18.08 2.27 -6.57
CA ARG A 5 -16.91 2.33 -7.47
C ARG A 5 -15.64 2.03 -6.67
N ASP A 6 -14.69 1.29 -7.25
CA ASP A 6 -13.44 0.93 -6.57
C ASP A 6 -12.71 2.19 -6.10
N PRO A 7 -12.42 2.34 -4.79
CA PRO A 7 -11.73 3.52 -4.28
C PRO A 7 -10.40 3.79 -4.99
N LEU A 8 -9.67 2.74 -5.44
CA LEU A 8 -8.40 2.91 -6.15
C LEU A 8 -8.58 3.51 -7.54
N ALA A 9 -9.70 3.21 -8.21
CA ALA A 9 -10.03 3.82 -9.50
C ALA A 9 -10.58 5.24 -9.31
N LEU A 10 -11.38 5.48 -8.27
CA LEU A 10 -11.89 6.82 -7.95
C LEU A 10 -10.77 7.81 -7.61
N SER A 11 -9.72 7.35 -6.93
CA SER A 11 -8.56 8.17 -6.58
C SER A 11 -7.44 8.13 -7.62
N GLN A 12 -7.71 7.58 -8.81
CA GLN A 12 -6.78 7.46 -9.93
C GLN A 12 -5.49 6.66 -9.66
N VAL A 13 -5.39 5.96 -8.53
CA VAL A 13 -4.25 5.07 -8.26
C VAL A 13 -4.17 3.96 -9.32
N ILE A 14 -5.32 3.40 -9.69
CA ILE A 14 -5.43 2.63 -10.93
C ILE A 14 -5.46 3.62 -12.11
N GLY A 15 -4.52 3.48 -13.03
CA GLY A 15 -4.27 4.40 -14.14
C GLY A 15 -2.98 5.18 -13.96
N ASP A 16 -2.78 5.81 -12.79
CA ASP A 16 -1.57 6.59 -12.53
C ASP A 16 -0.38 5.73 -12.11
N VAL A 17 -0.63 4.67 -11.33
CA VAL A 17 0.41 3.83 -10.71
C VAL A 17 0.23 2.36 -11.07
N LEU A 18 -1.00 1.86 -11.01
CA LEU A 18 -1.31 0.45 -11.23
C LEU A 18 -2.21 0.24 -12.45
N ASP A 19 -1.97 -0.84 -13.18
CA ASP A 19 -2.96 -1.36 -14.10
C ASP A 19 -4.16 -1.96 -13.34
N PRO A 20 -5.37 -2.03 -13.95
CA PRO A 20 -6.50 -2.69 -13.34
C PRO A 20 -6.20 -4.15 -12.99
N PHE A 21 -6.53 -4.57 -11.77
CA PHE A 21 -6.23 -5.90 -11.26
C PHE A 21 -7.37 -6.48 -10.43
N VAL A 22 -7.33 -7.80 -10.22
CA VAL A 22 -8.21 -8.50 -9.28
C VAL A 22 -7.44 -8.74 -7.99
N LYS A 23 -7.96 -8.25 -6.87
CA LYS A 23 -7.36 -8.43 -5.54
C LYS A 23 -7.34 -9.92 -5.18
N SER A 24 -6.16 -10.47 -4.90
CA SER A 24 -5.95 -11.90 -4.58
C SER A 24 -5.38 -12.15 -3.19
N ALA A 25 -5.03 -11.10 -2.47
CA ALA A 25 -4.55 -11.14 -1.09
C ALA A 25 -5.07 -9.89 -0.36
N THR A 26 -5.24 -10.02 0.95
CA THR A 26 -5.59 -8.92 1.85
C THR A 26 -4.31 -8.39 2.49
N MET A 27 -4.17 -7.07 2.52
CA MET A 27 -3.06 -6.40 3.21
C MET A 27 -3.65 -5.48 4.27
N ARG A 28 -3.20 -5.62 5.52
CA ARG A 28 -3.54 -4.72 6.64
C ARG A 28 -2.32 -3.91 7.01
N ILE A 29 -2.49 -2.61 7.16
CA ILE A 29 -1.42 -1.67 7.48
C ILE A 29 -1.82 -0.89 8.74
N ASN A 30 -0.96 -0.93 9.76
CA ASN A 30 -1.16 -0.23 11.02
C ASN A 30 0.00 0.74 11.29
N TYR A 31 -0.33 2.01 11.54
CA TYR A 31 0.61 2.97 12.14
C TYR A 31 0.28 3.14 13.62
N GLY A 32 1.10 2.55 14.50
CA GLY A 32 0.75 2.37 15.91
C GLY A 32 -0.51 1.51 16.04
N ASP A 33 -1.49 1.96 16.84
CA ASP A 33 -2.76 1.24 17.04
C ASP A 33 -3.83 1.57 15.98
N LYS A 34 -3.48 2.32 14.93
CA LYS A 34 -4.43 2.77 13.90
C LYS A 34 -4.25 1.99 12.60
N GLU A 35 -5.24 1.16 12.28
CA GLU A 35 -5.40 0.58 10.94
C GLU A 35 -5.78 1.66 9.93
N ILE A 36 -5.13 1.63 8.76
CA ILE A 36 -5.41 2.56 7.67
C ILE A 36 -6.09 1.86 6.51
N THR A 37 -6.95 2.61 5.83
CA THR A 37 -7.65 2.18 4.61
C THR A 37 -7.51 3.24 3.52
N ASN A 38 -7.88 2.91 2.29
CA ASN A 38 -7.80 3.83 1.14
C ASN A 38 -8.44 5.20 1.46
N GLY A 39 -7.66 6.27 1.29
CA GLY A 39 -8.10 7.65 1.55
C GLY A 39 -7.99 8.10 3.02
N THR A 40 -7.44 7.29 3.92
CA THR A 40 -7.19 7.70 5.32
C THR A 40 -6.15 8.82 5.38
N GLY A 41 -6.57 10.02 5.81
CA GLY A 41 -5.64 11.12 6.07
C GLY A 41 -4.76 10.87 7.30
N LEU A 42 -3.45 11.07 7.14
CA LEU A 42 -2.44 10.95 8.19
C LEU A 42 -1.58 12.21 8.26
N ARG A 43 -1.15 12.58 9.47
CA ARG A 43 -0.16 13.65 9.66
C ARG A 43 1.24 13.08 9.41
N ALA A 44 2.15 13.87 8.86
CA ALA A 44 3.54 13.46 8.64
C ALA A 44 4.22 12.93 9.91
N SER A 45 3.94 13.54 11.07
CA SER A 45 4.46 13.10 12.37
C SER A 45 3.99 11.71 12.81
N ALA A 46 2.86 11.23 12.29
CA ALA A 46 2.30 9.92 12.62
C ALA A 46 2.88 8.78 11.78
N VAL A 47 3.64 9.10 10.72
CA VAL A 47 4.17 8.12 9.74
C VAL A 47 5.69 8.13 9.66
N LEU A 48 6.37 8.66 10.68
CA LEU A 48 7.83 8.75 10.73
C LEU A 48 8.52 7.38 10.77
N ASN A 49 7.88 6.38 11.37
CA ASN A 49 8.39 5.02 11.47
C ASN A 49 7.63 4.10 10.52
N ALA A 50 8.29 3.04 10.05
CA ALA A 50 7.65 2.03 9.21
C ALA A 50 6.42 1.40 9.91
N PRO A 51 5.29 1.24 9.21
CA PRO A 51 4.09 0.64 9.78
C PRO A 51 4.29 -0.85 10.05
N HIS A 52 3.35 -1.43 10.80
CA HIS A 52 3.16 -2.88 10.83
C HIS A 52 2.31 -3.28 9.62
N VAL A 53 2.73 -4.31 8.89
CA VAL A 53 2.06 -4.73 7.65
C VAL A 53 1.88 -6.24 7.67
N GLU A 54 0.64 -6.68 7.60
CA GLU A 54 0.27 -8.10 7.50
C GLU A 54 -0.31 -8.39 6.12
N ILE A 55 0.12 -9.50 5.51
CA ILE A 55 -0.39 -9.96 4.22
C ILE A 55 -1.02 -11.35 4.41
N GLU A 56 -2.31 -11.46 4.12
CA GLU A 56 -3.08 -12.70 4.16
C GLU A 56 -3.48 -13.08 2.73
N GLY A 57 -2.96 -14.20 2.24
CA GLY A 57 -3.22 -14.72 0.90
C GLY A 57 -4.02 -16.01 0.93
N HIS A 58 -3.80 -16.84 -0.09
CA HIS A 58 -4.43 -18.15 -0.22
C HIS A 58 -3.41 -19.28 -0.43
N ASP A 59 -2.11 -18.97 -0.44
CA ASP A 59 -1.04 -19.90 -0.78
C ASP A 59 0.23 -19.57 0.01
N GLN A 60 0.42 -20.31 1.09
CA GLN A 60 1.53 -20.14 2.04
C GLN A 60 2.91 -20.41 1.43
N THR A 61 2.98 -20.95 0.20
CA THR A 61 4.26 -21.14 -0.51
C THR A 61 4.72 -19.89 -1.24
N LYS A 62 3.83 -18.90 -1.42
CA LYS A 62 4.15 -17.65 -2.10
C LYS A 62 4.88 -16.69 -1.16
N LEU A 63 5.81 -15.97 -1.76
CA LEU A 63 6.44 -14.81 -1.17
C LEU A 63 5.85 -13.55 -1.80
N TYR A 64 5.75 -12.50 -1.00
CA TYR A 64 5.20 -11.21 -1.39
C TYR A 64 6.30 -10.15 -1.36
N THR A 65 6.10 -9.12 -2.18
CA THR A 65 6.92 -7.90 -2.19
C THR A 65 6.01 -6.73 -1.85
N LEU A 66 6.39 -5.95 -0.83
CA LEU A 66 5.74 -4.70 -0.47
C LEU A 66 6.50 -3.55 -1.13
N VAL A 67 5.76 -2.70 -1.85
CA VAL A 67 6.27 -1.46 -2.43
C VAL A 67 5.43 -0.29 -1.91
N MET A 68 6.09 0.71 -1.33
CA MET A 68 5.49 1.98 -0.93
C MET A 68 6.10 3.10 -1.75
N VAL A 69 5.29 3.75 -2.58
CA VAL A 69 5.70 4.87 -3.44
C VAL A 69 4.85 6.11 -3.16
N ASP A 70 5.44 7.29 -3.37
CA ASP A 70 4.72 8.55 -3.50
C ASP A 70 4.67 8.94 -4.99
N PRO A 71 3.51 8.82 -5.64
CA PRO A 71 3.36 9.19 -7.05
C PRO A 71 3.29 10.70 -7.25
N ASP A 72 3.18 11.50 -6.19
CA ASP A 72 2.89 12.92 -6.28
C ASP A 72 4.08 13.78 -5.82
N ALA A 73 5.29 13.22 -5.78
CA ALA A 73 6.47 13.93 -5.30
C ALA A 73 7.02 14.97 -6.31
N PRO A 74 7.39 16.20 -5.89
CA PRO A 74 7.23 16.76 -4.55
C PRO A 74 5.82 17.35 -4.29
N SER A 75 5.01 17.52 -5.34
CA SER A 75 3.60 17.92 -5.21
C SER A 75 2.73 17.34 -6.33
N PRO A 76 1.44 17.06 -6.09
CA PRO A 76 0.54 16.45 -7.08
C PRO A 76 0.33 17.32 -8.34
N SER A 77 0.52 18.63 -8.24
CA SER A 77 0.40 19.55 -9.39
C SER A 77 1.66 19.56 -10.28
N LYS A 78 2.80 19.14 -9.74
CA LYS A 78 4.09 19.10 -10.45
C LYS A 78 4.90 17.88 -9.97
N PRO A 79 4.49 16.66 -10.34
CA PRO A 79 5.05 15.42 -9.78
C PRO A 79 6.35 15.04 -10.51
N GLU A 80 7.36 15.91 -10.48
CA GLU A 80 8.64 15.74 -11.20
C GLU A 80 9.46 14.54 -10.73
N TYR A 81 9.18 14.03 -9.52
CA TYR A 81 9.85 12.87 -8.93
C TYR A 81 8.94 11.64 -8.86
N ARG A 82 7.81 11.63 -9.57
CA ARG A 82 6.97 10.42 -9.71
C ARG A 82 7.80 9.31 -10.37
N GLU A 83 7.88 8.09 -9.82
CA GLU A 83 7.43 7.63 -8.51
C GLU A 83 8.58 7.68 -7.49
N TYR A 84 8.36 8.29 -6.33
CA TYR A 84 9.38 8.34 -5.27
C TYR A 84 9.25 7.11 -4.35
N LEU A 85 10.25 6.24 -4.38
CA LEU A 85 10.27 5.02 -3.56
C LEU A 85 10.53 5.34 -2.09
N GLN A 86 9.53 5.12 -1.25
CA GLN A 86 9.62 5.31 0.21
C GLN A 86 10.08 4.04 0.93
N TRP A 87 9.61 2.87 0.49
CA TRP A 87 9.95 1.59 1.12
C TRP A 87 9.80 0.42 0.15
N LEU A 88 10.73 -0.53 0.23
CA LEU A 88 10.71 -1.78 -0.53
C LEU A 88 11.10 -2.91 0.43
N VAL A 89 10.27 -3.94 0.49
CA VAL A 89 10.54 -5.18 1.24
C VAL A 89 10.19 -6.36 0.35
N THR A 90 11.08 -7.34 0.25
CA THR A 90 10.91 -8.55 -0.55
C THR A 90 10.79 -9.78 0.34
N ASP A 91 10.55 -10.93 -0.25
CA ASP A 91 10.61 -12.23 0.41
C ASP A 91 9.70 -12.37 1.65
N ILE A 92 8.59 -11.62 1.69
CA ILE A 92 7.64 -11.65 2.80
C ILE A 92 6.81 -12.94 2.71
N PRO A 93 6.85 -13.82 3.72
CA PRO A 93 5.97 -14.99 3.77
C PRO A 93 4.54 -14.61 4.17
N GLU A 94 3.57 -15.40 3.74
CA GLU A 94 2.16 -15.20 4.08
C GLU A 94 1.89 -15.24 5.60
N ALA A 95 0.91 -14.45 6.06
CA ALA A 95 0.45 -14.34 7.45
C ALA A 95 1.55 -13.98 8.45
N ARG A 96 2.58 -13.25 8.00
CA ARG A 96 3.61 -12.66 8.84
C ARG A 96 3.75 -11.16 8.58
N ASP A 97 4.29 -10.47 9.56
CA ASP A 97 4.67 -9.07 9.40
C ASP A 97 5.85 -8.94 8.42
N VAL A 98 5.88 -7.85 7.68
CA VAL A 98 6.92 -7.61 6.67
C VAL A 98 8.34 -7.49 7.24
N ARG A 99 8.50 -7.27 8.56
CA ARG A 99 9.83 -7.26 9.21
C ARG A 99 10.51 -8.64 9.25
N PHE A 100 9.82 -9.72 8.85
CA PHE A 100 10.38 -11.06 8.76
C PHE A 100 10.93 -11.43 7.37
N GLY A 101 10.84 -10.51 6.40
CA GLY A 101 11.49 -10.60 5.08
C GLY A 101 12.81 -9.84 5.02
#